data_AF-A0AAE3D763-F1
#
_entry.id   AF-A0AAE3D763-F1
#
_cell.length_a   1.000
_cell.length_b   1.000
_cell.length_c   1.000
_cell.angle_alpha   90.00
_cell.angle_beta   90.00
_cell.angle_gamma   90.00
#
_symmetry.space_group_name_H-M   'P 1'
#
loop_
_entity.id
_entity.type
_entity.pdbx_description
1 polymer ?
#
loop_
_entity_poly.entity_id
_entity_poly.type
_entity_poly.pdbx_seq_one_letter_code
_entity_poly.pdbx_strand_id
1 'polypeptide(L)'
;MKKLLTRNLGLKLASLVLAFVLWFLVAQIYDPKDTVTFNNIQVRLINTDLLEQEGKVYEVLDNSNLVRVTVTGPQSIVKSELRRNDIVAEADMSKLTDINTIAITYYCENISNDSVEIRGNHDSVRLNVEDKTSKWIKLESTTLGEVASGYMIGNVTLDQTNIEVTGPKSAISQIDHAGVDINVADSTSSLSANVDIKLYDADDNELSLETVKKNVDSAHMTVEVLATKEVPVEIEYMGVPEDGYMATGEVESSRSTVKIAGTASALLGVSAITVPEDRMNITGQSSDLVDIINLKEYLPANVRLADKSFDGKITATVYIEPIATKDLSVPAENITISGVPEGMEAEITTEAETYDITVSGLDRDISILRDDTVTGVLDLEKWMDDNNVEELTPGNYTIPVTFNLSEDIMVENDVNIHIRLKNQDTNN
;
A
#
# COMPACT_ATOMS: atom_id res chain seq x y z
N MET A 1 88.36 -16.10 -79.79
CA MET A 1 87.01 -15.75 -79.26
C MET A 1 86.73 -14.25 -79.10
N LYS A 2 87.64 -13.32 -79.46
CA LYS A 2 87.42 -11.85 -79.30
C LYS A 2 86.78 -11.10 -80.50
N LYS A 3 86.50 -11.77 -81.63
CA LYS A 3 85.87 -11.16 -82.83
C LYS A 3 84.39 -11.52 -83.06
N LEU A 4 83.80 -12.31 -82.17
CA LEU A 4 82.36 -12.64 -82.21
C LEU A 4 81.49 -11.62 -81.44
N LEU A 5 82.07 -10.99 -80.42
CA LEU A 5 81.35 -10.04 -79.55
C LEU A 5 81.21 -8.64 -80.16
N THR A 6 82.16 -8.19 -80.99
CA THR A 6 82.23 -6.79 -81.49
C THR A 6 81.70 -6.54 -82.90
N ARG A 7 81.29 -7.58 -83.65
CA ARG A 7 80.63 -7.41 -84.94
C ARG A 7 79.15 -7.09 -84.74
N ASN A 8 78.67 -6.03 -85.40
CA ASN A 8 77.30 -5.48 -85.31
C ASN A 8 76.92 -4.93 -83.93
N LEU A 9 77.87 -4.23 -83.27
CA LEU A 9 77.66 -3.66 -81.94
C LEU A 9 76.43 -2.73 -81.86
N GLY A 10 76.22 -1.89 -82.88
CA GLY A 10 75.06 -0.97 -82.94
C GLY A 10 73.71 -1.69 -83.04
N LEU A 11 73.61 -2.75 -83.84
CA LEU A 11 72.40 -3.57 -83.95
C LEU A 11 72.11 -4.36 -82.68
N LYS A 12 73.15 -4.85 -81.99
CA LYS A 12 73.02 -5.53 -80.69
C LYS A 12 72.62 -4.59 -79.57
N LEU A 13 73.13 -3.35 -79.58
CA LEU A 13 72.71 -2.32 -78.63
C LEU A 13 71.26 -1.89 -78.90
N ALA A 14 70.88 -1.73 -80.17
CA ALA A 14 69.51 -1.41 -80.57
C ALA A 14 68.52 -2.53 -80.18
N SER A 15 68.88 -3.81 -80.37
CA SER A 15 68.03 -4.92 -79.93
C SER A 15 67.91 -4.99 -78.40
N LEU A 16 68.96 -4.66 -77.66
CA LEU A 16 68.94 -4.60 -76.19
C LEU A 16 68.02 -3.47 -75.70
N VAL A 17 68.12 -2.28 -76.30
CA VAL A 17 67.25 -1.14 -75.98
C VAL A 17 65.80 -1.46 -76.34
N LEU A 18 65.55 -2.08 -77.50
CA LEU A 18 64.20 -2.44 -77.94
C LEU A 18 63.60 -3.55 -77.07
N ALA A 19 64.40 -4.52 -76.63
CA ALA A 19 64.00 -5.52 -75.64
C ALA A 19 63.71 -4.88 -74.27
N PHE A 20 64.49 -3.87 -73.84
CA PHE A 20 64.24 -3.14 -72.60
C PHE A 20 62.96 -2.31 -72.66
N VAL A 21 62.68 -1.63 -73.79
CA VAL A 21 61.43 -0.89 -74.01
C VAL A 21 60.24 -1.84 -74.08
N LEU A 22 60.35 -2.97 -74.78
CA LEU A 22 59.30 -4.00 -74.81
C LEU A 22 59.10 -4.64 -73.44
N TRP A 23 60.16 -4.94 -72.69
CA TRP A 23 60.07 -5.44 -71.32
C TRP A 23 59.41 -4.41 -70.39
N PHE A 24 59.75 -3.13 -70.50
CA PHE A 24 59.14 -2.05 -69.71
C PHE A 24 57.66 -1.85 -70.06
N LEU A 25 57.30 -1.89 -71.34
CA LEU A 25 55.89 -1.87 -71.79
C LEU A 25 55.13 -3.11 -71.31
N VAL A 26 55.73 -4.30 -71.40
CA VAL A 26 55.15 -5.55 -70.92
C VAL A 26 55.04 -5.57 -69.40
N ALA A 27 56.01 -5.00 -68.66
CA ALA A 27 55.97 -4.90 -67.20
C ALA A 27 54.88 -3.93 -66.72
N GLN A 28 54.67 -2.80 -67.42
CA GLN A 28 53.51 -1.93 -67.23
C GLN A 28 52.18 -2.65 -67.53
N ILE A 29 52.19 -3.60 -68.46
CA ILE A 29 51.04 -4.48 -68.75
C ILE A 29 50.91 -5.61 -67.70
N TYR A 30 52.00 -6.01 -67.03
CA TYR A 30 52.03 -7.20 -66.17
C TYR A 30 51.39 -6.96 -64.80
N ASP A 31 51.39 -5.72 -64.31
CA ASP A 31 50.76 -5.37 -63.02
C ASP A 31 50.19 -3.93 -63.03
N PRO A 32 49.09 -3.69 -63.76
CA PRO A 32 48.46 -2.36 -63.80
C PRO A 32 47.91 -1.98 -62.41
N LYS A 33 47.73 -0.67 -62.17
CA LYS A 33 47.02 -0.22 -60.97
C LYS A 33 45.54 -0.56 -61.09
N ASP A 34 45.00 -1.24 -60.08
CA ASP A 34 43.58 -1.53 -59.96
C ASP A 34 43.05 -0.99 -58.63
N THR A 35 41.73 -0.96 -58.49
CA THR A 35 41.03 -0.38 -57.35
C THR A 35 40.02 -1.37 -56.78
N VAL A 36 40.15 -1.68 -55.49
CA VAL A 36 39.23 -2.56 -54.77
C VAL A 36 38.54 -1.78 -53.66
N THR A 37 37.24 -2.00 -53.50
CA THR A 37 36.42 -1.31 -52.50
C THR A 37 35.91 -2.28 -51.45
N PHE A 38 36.07 -1.92 -50.18
CA PHE A 38 35.59 -2.66 -49.03
C PHE A 38 34.55 -1.83 -48.28
N ASN A 39 33.36 -2.41 -48.08
CA ASN A 39 32.25 -1.75 -47.40
C ASN A 39 32.14 -2.21 -45.94
N ASN A 40 31.59 -1.33 -45.10
CA ASN A 40 31.32 -1.57 -43.68
C ASN A 40 32.59 -1.94 -42.91
N ILE A 41 33.66 -1.18 -43.12
CA ILE A 41 34.84 -1.23 -42.25
C ILE A 41 34.50 -0.41 -41.01
N GLN A 42 34.65 -1.03 -39.84
CA GLN A 42 34.42 -0.39 -38.54
C GLN A 42 35.67 0.41 -38.16
N VAL A 43 35.50 1.71 -37.90
CA VAL A 43 36.57 2.56 -37.36
C VAL A 43 36.81 2.19 -35.90
N ARG A 44 38.07 1.89 -35.57
CA ARG A 44 38.54 1.66 -34.21
C ARG A 44 38.81 2.99 -33.53
N LEU A 45 38.05 3.30 -32.48
CA LEU A 45 38.34 4.43 -31.60
C LEU A 45 39.43 4.02 -30.62
N ILE A 46 40.50 4.81 -30.56
CA ILE A 46 41.62 4.60 -29.61
C ILE A 46 41.69 5.75 -28.62
N ASN A 47 42.24 5.49 -27.42
CA ASN A 47 42.33 6.45 -26.32
C ASN A 47 40.97 6.97 -25.83
N THR A 48 39.92 6.15 -25.92
CA THR A 48 38.57 6.47 -25.43
C THR A 48 38.54 6.81 -23.94
N ASP A 49 39.43 6.20 -23.16
CA ASP A 49 39.56 6.40 -21.72
C ASP A 49 39.92 7.86 -21.34
N LEU A 50 40.47 8.65 -22.26
CA LEU A 50 40.78 10.07 -22.02
C LEU A 50 39.50 10.86 -21.71
N LEU A 51 38.42 10.59 -22.43
CA LEU A 51 37.15 11.26 -22.17
C LEU A 51 36.53 10.79 -20.85
N GLU A 52 36.66 9.51 -20.52
CA GLU A 52 36.17 9.00 -19.24
C GLU A 52 36.92 9.61 -18.05
N GLN A 53 38.23 9.82 -18.16
CA GLN A 53 39.05 10.51 -17.15
C GLN A 53 38.68 11.99 -16.99
N GLU A 54 38.25 12.64 -18.07
CA GLU A 54 37.69 14.00 -18.04
C GLU A 54 36.24 14.03 -17.53
N GLY A 55 35.64 12.88 -17.20
CA GLY A 55 34.25 12.81 -16.77
C GLY A 55 33.28 13.13 -17.90
N LYS A 56 33.57 12.73 -19.13
CA LYS A 56 32.73 12.92 -20.32
C LYS A 56 32.26 11.58 -20.89
N VAL A 57 31.20 11.63 -21.67
CA VAL A 57 30.66 10.52 -22.45
C VAL A 57 30.50 10.93 -23.90
N TYR A 58 30.51 9.96 -24.81
CA TYR A 58 30.39 10.23 -26.24
C TYR A 58 29.39 9.29 -26.93
N GLU A 59 28.78 9.80 -27.99
CA GLU A 59 27.93 9.05 -28.91
C GLU A 59 28.43 9.28 -30.35
N VAL A 60 28.47 8.22 -31.16
CA VAL A 60 28.86 8.35 -32.57
C VAL A 60 27.67 8.80 -33.39
N LEU A 61 27.81 9.92 -34.10
CA LEU A 61 26.77 10.48 -34.94
C LEU A 61 26.80 9.90 -36.35
N ASP A 62 25.61 9.78 -36.95
CA ASP A 62 25.38 9.43 -38.36
C ASP A 62 26.02 8.11 -38.81
N ASN A 63 26.31 7.19 -37.89
CA ASN A 63 27.14 6.00 -38.16
C ASN A 63 28.48 6.34 -38.83
N SER A 64 29.06 7.50 -38.50
CA SER A 64 30.34 7.98 -39.05
C SER A 64 31.53 7.08 -38.69
N ASN A 65 31.36 6.10 -37.80
CA ASN A 65 32.32 5.04 -37.54
C ASN A 65 32.26 3.88 -38.55
N LEU A 66 31.33 3.88 -39.51
CA LEU A 66 31.29 2.92 -40.61
C LEU A 66 31.78 3.58 -41.89
N VAL A 67 32.84 3.01 -42.46
CA VAL A 67 33.52 3.57 -43.63
C VAL A 67 33.57 2.58 -44.78
N ARG A 68 33.49 3.12 -45.98
CA ARG A 68 33.83 2.43 -47.22
C ARG A 68 35.25 2.83 -47.58
N VAL A 69 36.13 1.86 -47.66
CA VAL A 69 37.54 2.07 -47.97
C VAL A 69 37.84 1.57 -49.38
N THR A 70 38.46 2.44 -50.17
CA THR A 70 38.93 2.16 -51.52
C THR A 70 40.45 2.12 -51.52
N VAL A 71 41.01 1.01 -51.97
CA VAL A 71 42.46 0.80 -52.05
C VAL A 71 42.87 0.69 -53.52
N THR A 72 43.77 1.58 -53.95
CA THR A 72 44.30 1.64 -55.30
C THR A 72 45.78 1.29 -55.29
N GLY A 73 46.18 0.27 -56.04
CA GLY A 73 47.55 -0.21 -56.04
C GLY A 73 47.81 -1.24 -57.14
N PRO A 74 49.02 -1.79 -57.21
CA PRO A 74 49.34 -2.87 -58.15
C PRO A 74 48.35 -4.03 -57.99
N GLN A 75 47.80 -4.53 -59.11
CA GLN A 75 46.80 -5.58 -59.15
C GLN A 75 47.22 -6.84 -58.36
N SER A 76 48.50 -7.20 -58.40
CA SER A 76 49.09 -8.31 -57.64
C SER A 76 48.79 -8.18 -56.14
N ILE A 77 48.95 -6.97 -55.58
CA ILE A 77 48.74 -6.65 -54.17
C ILE A 77 47.23 -6.54 -53.87
N VAL A 78 46.51 -5.67 -54.58
CA VAL A 78 45.12 -5.33 -54.21
C VAL A 78 44.09 -6.43 -54.51
N LYS A 79 44.36 -7.34 -55.46
CA LYS A 79 43.45 -8.46 -55.77
C LYS A 79 43.87 -9.79 -55.19
N SER A 80 45.17 -10.05 -55.04
CA SER A 80 45.64 -11.39 -54.66
C SER A 80 45.99 -11.47 -53.17
N GLU A 81 46.57 -10.42 -52.60
CA GLU A 81 47.09 -10.41 -51.24
C GLU A 81 46.16 -9.71 -50.25
N LEU A 82 45.63 -8.53 -50.61
CA LEU A 82 44.77 -7.73 -49.74
C LEU A 82 43.48 -8.47 -49.35
N ARG A 83 43.18 -8.49 -48.06
CA ARG A 83 41.93 -8.96 -47.47
C ARG A 83 41.26 -7.84 -46.69
N ARG A 84 39.96 -8.02 -46.40
CA ARG A 84 39.17 -7.09 -45.59
C ARG A 84 39.83 -6.82 -44.23
N ASN A 85 40.35 -7.87 -43.57
CA ASN A 85 40.92 -7.77 -42.23
C ASN A 85 42.27 -7.04 -42.20
N ASP A 86 42.92 -6.87 -43.36
CA ASP A 86 44.18 -6.13 -43.44
C ASP A 86 43.95 -4.61 -43.43
N ILE A 87 42.72 -4.15 -43.68
CA ILE A 87 42.36 -2.73 -43.73
C ILE A 87 41.99 -2.28 -42.33
N VAL A 88 42.74 -1.29 -41.83
CA VAL A 88 42.50 -0.68 -40.54
C VAL A 88 42.12 0.79 -40.74
N ALA A 89 41.05 1.20 -40.05
CA ALA A 89 40.64 2.58 -39.94
C ALA A 89 40.64 2.93 -38.44
N GLU A 90 41.44 3.91 -38.05
CA GLU A 90 41.56 4.34 -36.65
C GLU A 90 41.21 5.81 -36.49
N ALA A 91 40.57 6.14 -35.38
CA ALA A 91 40.33 7.51 -34.96
C ALA A 91 40.81 7.68 -33.50
N ASP A 92 41.70 8.64 -33.30
CA ASP A 92 42.36 8.88 -32.02
C ASP A 92 41.66 9.98 -31.22
N MET A 93 41.11 9.62 -30.06
CA MET A 93 40.39 10.57 -29.18
C MET A 93 41.27 11.71 -28.68
N SER A 94 42.60 11.53 -28.63
CA SER A 94 43.53 12.61 -28.26
C SER A 94 43.56 13.76 -29.27
N LYS A 95 43.06 13.53 -30.49
CA LYS A 95 42.95 14.52 -31.58
C LYS A 95 41.54 15.04 -31.76
N LEU A 96 40.66 14.85 -30.77
CA LEU A 96 39.31 15.40 -30.79
C LEU A 96 39.35 16.92 -30.93
N THR A 97 38.64 17.44 -31.92
CA THR A 97 38.55 18.88 -32.18
C THR A 97 37.40 19.51 -31.38
N ASP A 98 37.41 20.84 -31.24
CA ASP A 98 36.35 21.61 -30.56
C ASP A 98 34.95 21.44 -31.18
N ILE A 99 34.88 20.96 -32.43
CA ILE A 99 33.62 20.65 -33.14
C ILE A 99 33.23 19.16 -33.03
N ASN A 100 33.80 18.43 -32.07
CA ASN A 100 33.56 17.01 -31.80
C ASN A 100 33.81 16.09 -33.02
N THR A 101 34.85 16.37 -33.81
CA THR A 101 35.28 15.47 -34.90
C THR A 101 36.71 14.96 -34.69
N ILE A 102 36.96 13.73 -35.14
CA ILE A 102 38.26 13.07 -35.10
C ILE A 102 38.61 12.60 -36.50
N ALA A 103 39.81 12.94 -36.99
CA ALA A 103 40.28 12.48 -38.28
C ALA A 103 40.55 10.97 -38.28
N ILE A 104 40.16 10.29 -39.35
CA ILE A 104 40.37 8.85 -39.54
C ILE A 104 41.70 8.63 -40.26
N THR A 105 42.52 7.75 -39.70
CA THR A 105 43.75 7.27 -40.33
C THR A 105 43.49 5.91 -40.94
N TYR A 106 43.70 5.80 -42.26
CA TYR A 106 43.55 4.56 -43.00
C TYR A 106 44.91 3.95 -43.31
N TYR A 107 45.11 2.67 -43.02
CA TYR A 107 46.33 1.96 -43.35
C TYR A 107 46.10 0.44 -43.49
N CYS A 108 47.10 -0.26 -44.05
CA CYS A 108 47.11 -1.72 -44.11
C CYS A 108 48.18 -2.30 -43.17
N GLU A 109 47.84 -3.33 -42.39
CA GLU A 109 48.81 -3.95 -41.47
C GLU A 109 49.82 -4.87 -42.19
N ASN A 110 49.39 -5.57 -43.24
CA ASN A 110 50.19 -6.59 -43.93
C ASN A 110 50.79 -6.13 -45.28
N ILE A 111 50.55 -4.88 -45.68
CA ILE A 111 51.01 -4.30 -46.95
C ILE A 111 51.66 -2.95 -46.64
N SER A 112 52.81 -2.67 -47.25
CA SER A 112 53.45 -1.37 -47.09
C SER A 112 52.55 -0.25 -47.61
N ASN A 113 52.26 0.75 -46.78
CA ASN A 113 51.43 1.90 -47.16
C ASN A 113 52.03 2.72 -48.31
N ASP A 114 53.34 2.60 -48.60
CA ASP A 114 53.97 3.27 -49.76
C ASP A 114 53.62 2.60 -51.10
N SER A 115 53.09 1.37 -51.06
CA SER A 115 52.77 0.58 -52.25
C SER A 115 51.32 0.73 -52.72
N VAL A 116 50.44 1.30 -51.88
CA VAL A 116 49.00 1.42 -52.12
C VAL A 116 48.48 2.79 -51.69
N GLU A 117 47.53 3.33 -52.42
CA GLU A 117 46.79 4.55 -52.04
C GLU A 117 45.47 4.13 -51.41
N ILE A 118 45.21 4.56 -50.18
CA ILE A 118 44.01 4.20 -49.42
C ILE A 118 43.17 5.46 -49.22
N ARG A 119 41.88 5.38 -49.56
CA ARG A 119 40.91 6.47 -49.37
C ARG A 119 39.63 5.97 -48.75
N GLY A 120 39.15 6.66 -47.72
CA GLY A 120 37.79 6.49 -47.20
C GLY A 120 36.75 7.26 -48.03
N ASN A 121 35.48 6.94 -47.85
CA ASN A 121 34.37 7.78 -48.35
C ASN A 121 34.19 9.07 -47.55
N HIS A 122 34.72 9.13 -46.33
CA HIS A 122 34.86 10.33 -45.50
C HIS A 122 36.11 10.16 -44.62
N ASP A 123 36.62 11.26 -44.07
CA ASP A 123 37.91 11.27 -43.36
C ASP A 123 37.79 11.60 -41.87
N SER A 124 36.57 11.61 -41.32
CA SER A 124 36.35 11.99 -39.92
C SER A 124 35.17 11.27 -39.28
N VAL A 125 35.36 10.81 -38.04
CA VAL A 125 34.27 10.40 -37.15
C VAL A 125 33.66 11.64 -36.51
N ARG A 126 32.34 11.75 -36.53
CA ARG A 126 31.58 12.79 -35.84
C ARG A 126 31.05 12.23 -34.53
N LEU A 127 31.27 12.94 -33.44
CA LEU A 127 30.83 12.57 -32.11
C LEU A 127 29.89 13.62 -31.54
N ASN A 128 28.99 13.22 -30.66
CA ASN A 128 28.40 14.10 -29.67
C ASN A 128 29.11 13.82 -28.34
N VAL A 129 29.74 14.85 -27.75
CA VAL A 129 30.48 14.71 -26.49
C VAL A 129 29.83 15.61 -25.46
N GLU A 130 29.49 15.03 -24.31
CA GLU A 130 28.83 15.73 -23.21
C GLU A 130 29.49 15.39 -21.87
N ASP A 131 29.33 16.30 -20.91
CA ASP A 131 29.71 16.03 -19.52
C ASP A 131 28.89 14.85 -18.98
N LYS A 132 29.57 13.93 -18.30
CA LYS A 132 28.95 12.87 -17.51
C LYS A 132 28.56 13.43 -16.17
N THR A 133 27.31 13.26 -15.79
CA THR A 133 26.82 13.70 -14.48
C THR A 133 26.07 12.58 -13.78
N SER A 134 26.02 12.67 -12.46
CA SER A 134 25.21 11.81 -11.60
C SER A 134 24.19 12.64 -10.86
N LYS A 135 22.98 12.11 -10.69
CA LYS A 135 21.88 12.76 -9.96
C LYS A 135 21.19 11.72 -9.07
N TRP A 136 21.01 12.06 -7.80
CA TRP A 136 20.14 11.30 -6.91
C TRP A 136 18.69 11.71 -7.18
N ILE A 137 17.85 10.75 -7.49
CA ILE A 137 16.43 10.94 -7.76
C ILE A 137 15.60 10.13 -6.76
N LYS A 138 14.41 10.63 -6.46
CA LYS A 138 13.46 9.94 -5.58
C LYS A 138 12.87 8.75 -6.33
N LEU A 139 12.74 7.63 -5.63
CA LEU A 139 12.01 6.45 -6.09
C LEU A 139 10.61 6.48 -5.49
N GLU A 140 9.61 6.49 -6.36
CA GLU A 140 8.21 6.51 -6.01
C GLU A 140 7.57 5.15 -6.30
N SER A 141 6.60 4.77 -5.48
CA SER A 141 5.89 3.51 -5.61
C SER A 141 4.43 3.73 -5.97
N THR A 142 3.95 3.02 -6.97
CA THR A 142 2.55 3.05 -7.38
C THR A 142 1.96 1.64 -7.38
N THR A 143 0.74 1.52 -6.87
CA THR A 143 -0.03 0.27 -6.93
C THR A 143 -1.02 0.36 -8.09
N LEU A 144 -1.00 -0.63 -8.99
CA LEU A 144 -1.90 -0.68 -10.15
C LEU A 144 -3.10 -1.59 -9.87
N GLY A 145 -4.29 -1.10 -10.17
CA GLY A 145 -5.55 -1.82 -9.94
C GLY A 145 -6.06 -1.72 -8.50
N GLU A 146 -7.18 -2.38 -8.23
CA GLU A 146 -7.81 -2.42 -6.91
C GLU A 146 -7.72 -3.83 -6.33
N VAL A 147 -7.47 -3.93 -5.02
CA VAL A 147 -7.49 -5.22 -4.31
C VAL A 147 -8.91 -5.81 -4.31
N ALA A 148 -9.02 -7.10 -4.01
CA ALA A 148 -10.31 -7.79 -3.99
C ALA A 148 -11.31 -7.12 -3.02
N SER A 149 -12.60 -7.23 -3.32
CA SER A 149 -13.65 -6.75 -2.42
C SER A 149 -13.51 -7.36 -1.02
N GLY A 150 -13.70 -6.53 0.00
CA GLY A 150 -13.46 -6.91 1.39
C GLY A 150 -12.00 -6.78 1.83
N TYR A 151 -11.09 -6.30 0.98
CA TYR A 151 -9.70 -6.01 1.34
C TYR A 151 -9.36 -4.53 1.11
N MET A 152 -8.25 -4.09 1.69
CA MET A 152 -7.69 -2.76 1.46
C MET A 152 -6.16 -2.80 1.47
N ILE A 153 -5.54 -1.80 0.84
CA ILE A 153 -4.09 -1.62 0.89
C ILE A 153 -3.68 -1.11 2.29
N GLY A 154 -2.78 -1.88 2.89
CA GLY A 154 -2.03 -1.65 4.12
C GLY A 154 -0.97 -0.59 3.99
N ASN A 155 0.20 -0.90 4.54
CA ASN A 155 1.43 -0.18 4.26
C ASN A 155 2.05 -0.63 2.93
N VAL A 156 2.69 0.33 2.26
CA VAL A 156 3.53 0.09 1.08
C VAL A 156 4.95 0.45 1.49
N THR A 157 5.88 -0.48 1.32
CA THR A 157 7.28 -0.33 1.72
C THR A 157 8.21 -0.64 0.56
N LEU A 158 9.23 0.20 0.42
CA LEU A 158 10.35 0.01 -0.49
C LEU A 158 11.63 -0.18 0.35
N ASP A 159 12.52 -1.04 -0.11
CA ASP A 159 13.85 -1.22 0.47
C ASP A 159 14.75 0.03 0.33
N GLN A 160 14.47 0.86 -0.67
CA GLN A 160 15.17 2.12 -0.93
C GLN A 160 14.20 3.19 -1.44
N THR A 161 14.46 4.45 -1.09
CA THR A 161 13.61 5.60 -1.46
C THR A 161 14.26 6.50 -2.51
N ASN A 162 15.52 6.25 -2.84
CA ASN A 162 16.32 7.07 -3.73
C ASN A 162 17.28 6.18 -4.52
N ILE A 163 17.56 6.58 -5.76
CA ILE A 163 18.54 5.92 -6.62
C ILE A 163 19.44 6.95 -7.28
N GLU A 164 20.62 6.51 -7.70
CA GLU A 164 21.57 7.33 -8.45
C GLU A 164 21.51 6.96 -9.93
N VAL A 165 21.25 7.95 -10.76
CA VAL A 165 21.32 7.83 -12.22
C VAL A 165 22.57 8.55 -12.73
N THR A 166 23.29 7.92 -13.64
CA THR A 166 24.54 8.43 -14.21
C THR A 166 24.54 8.32 -15.73
N GLY A 167 24.86 9.41 -16.43
CA GLY A 167 24.83 9.45 -17.89
C GLY A 167 25.17 10.82 -18.47
N PRO A 168 24.90 11.05 -19.76
CA PRO A 168 25.05 12.36 -20.40
C PRO A 168 24.21 13.41 -19.68
N LYS A 169 24.77 14.62 -19.52
CA LYS A 169 24.09 15.73 -18.85
C LYS A 169 22.71 16.03 -19.43
N SER A 170 22.57 16.04 -20.76
CA SER A 170 21.27 16.24 -21.42
C SER A 170 20.23 15.20 -21.03
N ALA A 171 20.61 13.93 -20.93
CA ALA A 171 19.74 12.83 -20.54
C ALA A 171 19.36 12.90 -19.06
N ILE A 172 20.33 13.13 -18.18
CA ILE A 172 20.09 13.23 -16.72
C ILE A 172 19.22 14.44 -16.37
N SER A 173 19.36 15.56 -17.10
CA SER A 173 18.52 16.73 -16.90
C SER A 173 17.05 16.53 -17.25
N GLN A 174 16.71 15.53 -18.08
CA GLN A 174 15.32 15.20 -18.42
C GLN A 174 14.64 14.38 -17.33
N ILE A 175 15.41 13.64 -16.51
CA ILE A 175 14.86 12.76 -15.48
C ILE A 175 14.44 13.59 -14.27
N ASP A 176 13.17 13.49 -13.90
CA ASP A 176 12.64 14.10 -12.68
C ASP A 176 12.70 13.12 -11.51
N HIS A 177 12.05 11.96 -11.65
CA HIS A 177 11.97 10.91 -10.63
C HIS A 177 12.03 9.51 -11.24
N ALA A 178 12.06 8.50 -10.38
CA ALA A 178 11.97 7.10 -10.76
C ALA A 178 10.71 6.47 -10.15
N GLY A 179 10.13 5.49 -10.84
CA GLY A 179 8.90 4.82 -10.41
C GLY A 179 9.05 3.31 -10.43
N VAL A 180 8.37 2.65 -9.49
CA VAL A 180 8.13 1.21 -9.46
C VAL A 180 6.64 0.93 -9.30
N ASP A 181 6.13 0.08 -10.18
CA ASP A 181 4.71 -0.25 -10.26
C ASP A 181 4.48 -1.72 -9.89
N ILE A 182 3.61 -1.97 -8.92
CA ILE A 182 3.18 -3.33 -8.59
C ILE A 182 1.68 -3.49 -8.82
N ASN A 183 1.30 -4.54 -9.53
CA ASN A 183 -0.11 -4.85 -9.78
C ASN A 183 -0.71 -5.56 -8.56
N VAL A 184 -1.77 -4.96 -8.00
CA VAL A 184 -2.48 -5.46 -6.82
C VAL A 184 -3.91 -5.91 -7.15
N ALA A 185 -4.28 -5.93 -8.44
CA ALA A 185 -5.61 -6.30 -8.90
C ALA A 185 -6.06 -7.63 -8.31
N ASP A 186 -7.27 -7.66 -7.74
CA ASP A 186 -7.92 -8.84 -7.15
C ASP A 186 -7.11 -9.55 -6.04
N SER A 187 -6.11 -8.87 -5.49
CA SER A 187 -5.25 -9.46 -4.46
C SER A 187 -5.99 -9.56 -3.13
N THR A 188 -5.84 -10.72 -2.48
CA THR A 188 -6.42 -11.04 -1.14
C THR A 188 -5.33 -11.27 -0.09
N SER A 189 -4.06 -11.17 -0.47
CA SER A 189 -2.90 -11.37 0.41
C SER A 189 -1.79 -10.40 0.05
N SER A 190 -0.92 -10.11 1.02
CA SER A 190 0.20 -9.19 0.83
C SER A 190 1.13 -9.67 -0.29
N LEU A 191 1.64 -8.72 -1.05
CA LEU A 191 2.54 -8.95 -2.18
C LEU A 191 3.94 -8.49 -1.82
N SER A 192 4.94 -9.23 -2.28
CA SER A 192 6.36 -8.90 -2.12
C SER A 192 7.11 -9.35 -3.37
N ALA A 193 7.76 -8.41 -4.05
CA ALA A 193 8.44 -8.66 -5.31
C ALA A 193 9.57 -7.64 -5.55
N ASN A 194 10.54 -8.04 -6.38
CA ASN A 194 11.48 -7.09 -6.98
C ASN A 194 10.85 -6.54 -8.26
N VAL A 195 10.73 -5.22 -8.35
CA VAL A 195 10.08 -4.52 -9.45
C VAL A 195 11.12 -3.70 -10.20
N ASP A 196 11.08 -3.76 -11.53
CA ASP A 196 11.99 -2.99 -12.39
C ASP A 196 11.75 -1.49 -12.24
N ILE A 197 12.83 -0.75 -12.10
CA ILE A 197 12.79 0.71 -11.93
C ILE A 197 12.70 1.38 -13.30
N LYS A 198 11.69 2.23 -13.45
CA LYS A 198 11.49 3.09 -14.61
C LYS A 198 11.83 4.54 -14.29
N LEU A 199 12.22 5.30 -15.29
CA LEU A 199 12.59 6.72 -15.18
C LEU A 199 11.49 7.56 -15.81
N TYR A 200 11.16 8.70 -15.20
CA TYR A 200 10.10 9.59 -15.66
C TYR A 200 10.58 11.03 -15.76
N ASP A 201 9.99 11.78 -16.68
CA ASP A 201 10.16 13.24 -16.75
C ASP A 201 9.21 13.98 -15.79
N ALA A 202 9.26 15.31 -15.80
CA ALA A 202 8.43 16.15 -14.93
C ALA A 202 6.93 16.14 -15.30
N ASP A 203 6.57 15.59 -16.46
CA ASP A 203 5.20 15.45 -16.96
C ASP A 203 4.69 14.00 -16.82
N ASP A 204 5.38 13.16 -16.02
CA ASP A 204 5.10 11.74 -15.76
C ASP A 204 5.20 10.82 -17.01
N ASN A 205 5.95 11.21 -18.04
CA ASN A 205 6.19 10.33 -19.20
C ASN A 205 7.37 9.39 -18.94
N GLU A 206 7.20 8.10 -19.26
CA GLU A 206 8.27 7.10 -19.15
C GLU A 206 9.42 7.39 -20.13
N LEU A 207 10.63 7.54 -19.60
CA LEU A 207 11.86 7.81 -20.34
C LEU A 207 12.66 6.52 -20.57
N SER A 208 12.88 6.17 -21.85
CA SER A 208 13.78 5.08 -22.24
C SER A 208 15.15 5.64 -22.64
N LEU A 209 16.08 5.72 -21.67
CA LEU A 209 17.42 6.29 -21.86
C LEU A 209 18.50 5.20 -21.76
N GLU A 210 18.84 4.54 -22.86
CA GLU A 210 19.82 3.44 -22.90
C GLU A 210 21.23 3.84 -22.43
N THR A 211 21.58 5.13 -22.55
CA THR A 211 22.89 5.69 -22.15
C THR A 211 22.97 6.02 -20.65
N VAL A 212 21.85 5.96 -19.94
CA VAL A 212 21.78 6.23 -18.49
C VAL A 212 21.92 4.92 -17.72
N LYS A 213 22.88 4.88 -16.81
CA LYS A 213 23.08 3.77 -15.88
C LYS A 213 22.46 4.10 -14.54
N LYS A 214 21.69 3.16 -13.99
CA LYS A 214 21.19 3.19 -12.62
C LYS A 214 22.19 2.45 -11.72
N ASN A 215 22.34 2.88 -10.47
CA ASN A 215 23.09 2.10 -9.48
C ASN A 215 22.37 0.79 -9.09
N VAL A 216 21.05 0.75 -9.27
CA VAL A 216 20.17 -0.41 -9.05
C VAL A 216 19.12 -0.48 -10.17
N ASP A 217 18.88 -1.66 -10.74
CA ASP A 217 17.92 -1.82 -11.84
C ASP A 217 16.50 -2.13 -11.36
N SER A 218 16.37 -2.74 -10.18
CA SER A 218 15.11 -3.08 -9.51
C SER A 218 15.15 -2.70 -8.03
N ALA A 219 13.97 -2.55 -7.43
CA ALA A 219 13.79 -2.32 -6.00
C ALA A 219 12.85 -3.37 -5.41
N HIS A 220 13.11 -3.79 -4.16
CA HIS A 220 12.20 -4.66 -3.44
C HIS A 220 11.02 -3.89 -2.88
N MET A 221 9.82 -4.27 -3.30
CA MET A 221 8.57 -3.65 -2.88
C MET A 221 7.71 -4.65 -2.14
N THR A 222 7.19 -4.26 -0.98
CA THR A 222 6.17 -5.01 -0.23
C THR A 222 4.91 -4.17 -0.09
N VAL A 223 3.80 -4.73 -0.56
CA VAL A 223 2.45 -4.17 -0.39
C VAL A 223 1.69 -5.05 0.56
N GLU A 224 1.34 -4.48 1.70
CA GLU A 224 0.46 -5.15 2.66
C GLU A 224 -0.98 -5.09 2.16
N VAL A 225 -1.68 -6.24 2.16
CA VAL A 225 -3.11 -6.31 1.84
C VAL A 225 -3.82 -6.83 3.07
N LEU A 226 -4.73 -6.01 3.60
CA LEU A 226 -5.46 -6.29 4.83
C LEU A 226 -6.91 -6.62 4.51
N ALA A 227 -7.44 -7.64 5.18
CA ALA A 227 -8.88 -7.91 5.16
C ALA A 227 -9.60 -6.77 5.89
N THR A 228 -10.85 -6.53 5.51
CA THR A 228 -11.72 -5.55 6.14
C THR A 228 -12.96 -6.23 6.69
N LYS A 229 -13.45 -5.71 7.82
CA LYS A 229 -14.64 -6.23 8.51
C LYS A 229 -15.41 -5.04 9.07
N GLU A 230 -16.73 -5.07 8.98
CA GLU A 230 -17.58 -4.10 9.66
C GLU A 230 -18.02 -4.68 11.00
N VAL A 231 -17.85 -3.90 12.07
CA VAL A 231 -18.16 -4.30 13.44
C VAL A 231 -18.96 -3.20 14.14
N PRO A 232 -19.89 -3.56 15.05
CA PRO A 232 -20.58 -2.59 15.88
C PRO A 232 -19.63 -1.92 16.87
N VAL A 233 -19.99 -0.72 17.29
CA VAL A 233 -19.40 -0.03 18.43
C VAL A 233 -20.34 -0.21 19.61
N GLU A 234 -19.85 -0.82 20.67
CA GLU A 234 -20.58 -1.06 21.91
C GLU A 234 -20.04 -0.12 22.97
N ILE A 235 -20.91 0.64 23.62
CA ILE A 235 -20.52 1.63 24.61
C ILE A 235 -21.21 1.25 25.91
N GLU A 236 -20.38 0.89 26.89
CA GLU A 236 -20.84 0.61 28.24
C GLU A 236 -20.78 1.90 29.06
N TYR A 237 -21.61 1.99 30.10
CA TYR A 237 -21.61 3.10 31.05
C TYR A 237 -21.84 2.58 32.45
N MET A 238 -21.37 3.35 33.45
CA MET A 238 -21.52 2.99 34.85
C MET A 238 -21.96 4.18 35.70
N GLY A 239 -22.40 3.88 36.92
CA GLY A 239 -22.74 4.88 37.92
C GLY A 239 -24.25 5.08 38.09
N VAL A 240 -24.61 5.91 39.06
CA VAL A 240 -26.00 6.25 39.39
C VAL A 240 -26.18 7.76 39.23
N PRO A 241 -27.16 8.22 38.43
CA PRO A 241 -27.48 9.64 38.29
C PRO A 241 -27.71 10.36 39.63
N GLU A 242 -27.77 11.69 39.61
CA GLU A 242 -28.16 12.48 40.78
C GLU A 242 -29.56 12.08 41.28
N ASP A 243 -29.81 12.20 42.59
CA ASP A 243 -31.12 11.93 43.18
C ASP A 243 -32.24 12.67 42.42
N GLY A 244 -33.30 11.96 42.06
CA GLY A 244 -34.40 12.49 41.24
C GLY A 244 -34.20 12.31 39.72
N TYR A 245 -33.12 11.67 39.28
CA TYR A 245 -32.86 11.33 37.88
C TYR A 245 -32.60 9.84 37.68
N MET A 246 -32.86 9.36 36.47
CA MET A 246 -32.68 7.96 36.07
C MET A 246 -32.09 7.89 34.66
N ALA A 247 -31.20 6.91 34.44
CA ALA A 247 -30.68 6.63 33.10
C ALA A 247 -31.77 5.95 32.27
N THR A 248 -31.91 6.33 31.01
CA THR A 248 -32.95 5.73 30.14
C THR A 248 -32.60 4.32 29.66
N GLY A 249 -31.38 3.85 29.93
CA GLY A 249 -30.82 2.64 29.33
C GLY A 249 -30.32 2.83 27.89
N GLU A 250 -30.60 3.97 27.27
CA GLU A 250 -30.23 4.24 25.89
C GLU A 250 -28.87 4.93 25.79
N VAL A 251 -28.00 4.34 24.96
CA VAL A 251 -26.71 4.91 24.59
C VAL A 251 -26.71 5.13 23.09
N GLU A 252 -26.55 6.39 22.69
CA GLU A 252 -26.42 6.74 21.28
C GLU A 252 -24.95 7.01 20.94
N SER A 253 -24.55 6.58 19.75
CA SER A 253 -23.25 6.89 19.16
C SER A 253 -23.45 7.53 17.80
N SER A 254 -22.65 8.56 17.50
CA SER A 254 -22.62 9.17 16.16
C SER A 254 -22.22 8.18 15.05
N ARG A 255 -21.61 7.03 15.41
CA ARG A 255 -21.44 5.86 14.54
C ARG A 255 -21.72 4.57 15.30
N SER A 256 -22.75 3.84 14.87
CA SER A 256 -23.10 2.52 15.42
C SER A 256 -22.23 1.39 14.86
N THR A 257 -21.66 1.55 13.67
CA THR A 257 -20.74 0.60 13.04
C THR A 257 -19.49 1.29 12.53
N VAL A 258 -18.38 0.55 12.52
CA VAL A 258 -17.14 0.99 11.87
C VAL A 258 -16.50 -0.14 11.09
N LYS A 259 -15.84 0.24 9.99
CA LYS A 259 -15.06 -0.69 9.19
C LYS A 259 -13.62 -0.73 9.71
N ILE A 260 -13.19 -1.89 10.15
CA ILE A 260 -11.83 -2.19 10.60
C ILE A 260 -11.07 -2.97 9.54
N ALA A 261 -9.74 -2.90 9.61
CA ALA A 261 -8.82 -3.63 8.74
C ALA A 261 -7.67 -4.22 9.53
N GLY A 262 -7.25 -5.42 9.16
CA GLY A 262 -6.16 -6.15 9.81
C GLY A 262 -5.85 -7.45 9.07
N THR A 263 -4.90 -8.22 9.62
CA THR A 263 -4.68 -9.59 9.13
C THR A 263 -5.93 -10.44 9.39
N ALA A 264 -6.14 -11.48 8.58
CA ALA A 264 -7.28 -12.38 8.78
C ALA A 264 -7.30 -12.96 10.21
N SER A 265 -6.13 -13.30 10.77
CA SER A 265 -6.01 -13.79 12.14
C SER A 265 -6.37 -12.74 13.20
N ALA A 266 -6.00 -11.48 13.00
CA ALA A 266 -6.33 -10.39 13.92
C ALA A 266 -7.84 -10.11 13.94
N LEU A 267 -8.52 -10.20 12.79
CA LEU A 267 -9.96 -9.91 12.66
C LEU A 267 -10.88 -11.04 13.11
N LEU A 268 -10.39 -12.30 13.17
CA LEU A 268 -11.21 -13.45 13.54
C LEU A 268 -11.86 -13.29 14.93
N GLY A 269 -11.13 -12.72 15.89
CA GLY A 269 -11.61 -12.53 17.27
C GLY A 269 -12.36 -11.23 17.53
N VAL A 270 -12.44 -10.32 16.56
CA VAL A 270 -13.05 -9.00 16.77
C VAL A 270 -14.51 -9.03 16.36
N SER A 271 -15.42 -9.14 17.34
CA SER A 271 -16.86 -9.07 17.13
C SER A 271 -17.41 -7.65 17.20
N ALA A 272 -16.88 -6.82 18.10
CA ALA A 272 -17.27 -5.44 18.35
C ALA A 272 -16.04 -4.61 18.77
N ILE A 273 -16.17 -3.28 18.74
CA ILE A 273 -15.27 -2.37 19.47
C ILE A 273 -16.01 -1.94 20.73
N THR A 274 -15.57 -2.44 21.88
CA THR A 274 -16.17 -2.15 23.18
C THR A 274 -15.46 -0.97 23.83
N VAL A 275 -16.21 0.09 24.10
CA VAL A 275 -15.79 1.18 24.97
C VAL A 275 -16.19 0.82 26.40
N PRO A 276 -15.23 0.73 27.33
CA PRO A 276 -15.48 0.31 28.71
C PRO A 276 -16.31 1.33 29.48
N GLU A 277 -17.04 0.82 30.48
CA GLU A 277 -17.97 1.59 31.32
C GLU A 277 -17.33 2.76 32.06
N ASP A 278 -16.06 2.65 32.44
CA ASP A 278 -15.30 3.67 33.16
C ASP A 278 -15.15 4.96 32.36
N ARG A 279 -15.31 4.87 31.03
CA ARG A 279 -15.24 6.02 30.16
C ARG A 279 -16.52 6.86 30.17
N MET A 280 -17.67 6.26 30.44
CA MET A 280 -18.98 6.91 30.51
C MET A 280 -19.57 6.77 31.92
N ASN A 281 -19.07 7.58 32.86
CA ASN A 281 -19.56 7.56 34.25
C ASN A 281 -20.63 8.63 34.49
N ILE A 282 -21.88 8.18 34.71
CA ILE A 282 -23.05 9.04 34.93
C ILE A 282 -23.26 9.42 36.41
N THR A 283 -22.34 9.06 37.30
CA THR A 283 -22.50 9.29 38.75
C THR A 283 -22.73 10.76 39.06
N GLY A 284 -23.88 11.07 39.68
CA GLY A 284 -24.25 12.43 40.08
C GLY A 284 -24.55 13.37 38.91
N GLN A 285 -24.83 12.84 37.72
CA GLN A 285 -25.28 13.64 36.57
C GLN A 285 -26.81 13.83 36.63
N SER A 286 -27.27 15.03 36.26
CA SER A 286 -28.68 15.41 36.18
C SER A 286 -29.16 15.72 34.75
N SER A 287 -28.32 15.43 33.76
CA SER A 287 -28.55 15.66 32.35
C SER A 287 -27.70 14.70 31.53
N ASP A 288 -28.06 14.51 30.27
CA ASP A 288 -27.33 13.65 29.33
C ASP A 288 -25.81 13.82 29.42
N LEU A 289 -25.11 12.69 29.54
CA LEU A 289 -23.65 12.67 29.50
C LEU A 289 -23.19 12.51 28.06
N VAL A 290 -22.54 13.55 27.52
CA VAL A 290 -21.98 13.55 26.17
C VAL A 290 -20.45 13.56 26.25
N ASP A 291 -19.80 12.60 25.60
CA ASP A 291 -18.34 12.57 25.49
C ASP A 291 -17.87 12.22 24.06
N ILE A 292 -16.66 12.66 23.72
CA ILE A 292 -15.99 12.36 22.46
C ILE A 292 -14.95 11.27 22.71
N ILE A 293 -15.18 10.10 22.11
CA ILE A 293 -14.36 8.90 22.29
C ILE A 293 -13.51 8.65 21.05
N ASN A 294 -12.21 8.42 21.25
CA ASN A 294 -11.29 8.01 20.20
C ASN A 294 -11.23 6.48 20.10
N LEU A 295 -11.92 5.90 19.12
CA LEU A 295 -12.02 4.46 18.94
C LEU A 295 -10.67 3.77 18.68
N LYS A 296 -9.65 4.52 18.23
CA LYS A 296 -8.31 3.97 17.98
C LYS A 296 -7.64 3.43 19.25
N GLU A 297 -8.05 3.90 20.43
CA GLU A 297 -7.53 3.45 21.72
C GLU A 297 -8.08 2.08 22.15
N TYR A 298 -9.20 1.65 21.55
CA TYR A 298 -9.89 0.39 21.87
C TYR A 298 -9.71 -0.67 20.77
N LEU A 299 -8.89 -0.38 19.76
CA LEU A 299 -8.60 -1.34 18.69
C LEU A 299 -7.61 -2.41 19.16
N PRO A 300 -7.85 -3.69 18.85
CA PRO A 300 -6.88 -4.75 19.10
C PRO A 300 -5.56 -4.56 18.34
N ALA A 301 -4.51 -5.24 18.80
CA ALA A 301 -3.22 -5.22 18.13
C ALA A 301 -3.32 -5.64 16.67
N ASN A 302 -2.62 -4.92 15.78
CA ASN A 302 -2.62 -5.14 14.32
C ASN A 302 -3.99 -4.94 13.64
N VAL A 303 -4.91 -4.22 14.29
CA VAL A 303 -6.17 -3.75 13.71
C VAL A 303 -6.16 -2.23 13.64
N ARG A 304 -6.68 -1.69 12.54
CA ARG A 304 -6.83 -0.25 12.30
C ARG A 304 -8.18 0.06 11.68
N LEU A 305 -8.58 1.32 11.69
CA LEU A 305 -9.77 1.77 10.95
C LEU A 305 -9.48 1.70 9.44
N ALA A 306 -10.44 1.16 8.68
CA ALA A 306 -10.32 1.00 7.23
C ALA A 306 -10.66 2.28 6.47
N ASP A 307 -11.57 3.09 7.02
CA ASP A 307 -11.98 4.37 6.45
C ASP A 307 -10.93 5.44 6.74
N LYS A 308 -10.15 5.83 5.73
CA LYS A 308 -9.11 6.86 5.82
C LYS A 308 -9.68 8.27 6.08
N SER A 309 -10.96 8.50 5.76
CA SER A 309 -11.62 9.79 5.99
C SER A 309 -12.13 9.95 7.43
N PHE A 310 -12.25 8.84 8.15
CA PHE A 310 -12.70 8.82 9.52
C PHE A 310 -11.51 9.02 10.47
N ASP A 311 -11.56 10.09 11.27
CA ASP A 311 -10.50 10.44 12.22
C ASP A 311 -10.47 9.51 13.46
N GLY A 312 -11.48 8.63 13.60
CA GLY A 312 -11.62 7.67 14.67
C GLY A 312 -12.41 8.20 15.87
N LYS A 313 -12.92 9.43 15.82
CA LYS A 313 -13.65 10.03 16.94
C LYS A 313 -15.15 9.87 16.74
N ILE A 314 -15.82 9.39 17.78
CA ILE A 314 -17.27 9.33 17.85
C ILE A 314 -17.76 10.19 19.01
N THR A 315 -19.01 10.63 18.92
CA THR A 315 -19.71 11.26 20.04
C THR A 315 -20.64 10.20 20.62
N ALA A 316 -20.52 9.95 21.92
CA ALA A 316 -21.42 9.08 22.65
C ALA A 316 -22.26 9.88 23.62
N THR A 317 -23.54 9.54 23.71
CA THR A 317 -24.50 10.17 24.58
C THR A 317 -25.19 9.09 25.41
N VAL A 318 -25.11 9.20 26.73
CA VAL A 318 -25.95 8.44 27.66
C VAL A 318 -27.06 9.35 28.12
N TYR A 319 -28.30 8.95 27.88
CA TYR A 319 -29.47 9.77 28.17
C TYR A 319 -29.91 9.64 29.63
N ILE A 320 -30.19 10.79 30.25
CA ILE A 320 -30.63 10.88 31.65
C ILE A 320 -31.86 11.76 31.71
N GLU A 321 -32.92 11.22 32.31
CA GLU A 321 -34.21 11.90 32.43
C GLU A 321 -34.59 12.07 33.92
N PRO A 322 -35.40 13.10 34.25
CA PRO A 322 -35.94 13.23 35.59
C PRO A 322 -36.92 12.08 35.88
N ILE A 323 -36.87 11.58 37.12
CA ILE A 323 -37.81 10.56 37.60
C ILE A 323 -39.21 11.17 37.67
N ALA A 324 -40.18 10.47 37.10
CA ALA A 324 -41.60 10.76 37.22
C ALA A 324 -42.20 9.90 38.34
N THR A 325 -43.12 10.48 39.10
CA THR A 325 -43.88 9.78 40.14
C THR A 325 -45.35 9.73 39.78
N LYS A 326 -46.03 8.64 40.15
CA LYS A 326 -47.48 8.50 39.97
C LYS A 326 -48.10 7.72 41.11
N ASP A 327 -49.20 8.24 41.62
CA ASP A 327 -50.02 7.54 42.59
C ASP A 327 -51.01 6.62 41.86
N LEU A 328 -51.12 5.38 42.34
CA LEU A 328 -52.01 4.35 41.83
C LEU A 328 -52.80 3.75 43.00
N SER A 329 -54.06 3.44 42.75
CA SER A 329 -54.94 2.79 43.74
C SER A 329 -55.24 1.36 43.31
N VAL A 330 -54.38 0.42 43.71
CA VAL A 330 -54.45 -0.98 43.27
C VAL A 330 -55.65 -1.69 43.90
N PRO A 331 -56.56 -2.29 43.13
CA PRO A 331 -57.68 -3.06 43.67
C PRO A 331 -57.21 -4.22 44.55
N ALA A 332 -57.87 -4.43 45.68
CA ALA A 332 -57.53 -5.54 46.59
C ALA A 332 -57.69 -6.92 45.92
N GLU A 333 -58.58 -7.03 44.92
CA GLU A 333 -58.75 -8.24 44.10
C GLU A 333 -57.54 -8.59 43.22
N ASN A 334 -56.67 -7.60 42.93
CA ASN A 334 -55.44 -7.80 42.17
C ASN A 334 -54.28 -8.29 43.04
N ILE A 335 -54.50 -8.46 44.35
CA ILE A 335 -53.50 -8.98 45.28
C ILE A 335 -53.75 -10.47 45.52
N THR A 336 -52.73 -11.28 45.30
CA THR A 336 -52.77 -12.73 45.50
C THR A 336 -51.83 -13.16 46.61
N ILE A 337 -52.13 -14.28 47.26
CA ILE A 337 -51.26 -14.89 48.27
C ILE A 337 -50.56 -16.10 47.64
N SER A 338 -49.24 -16.17 47.80
CA SER A 338 -48.41 -17.32 47.41
C SER A 338 -47.64 -17.88 48.61
N GLY A 339 -47.09 -19.09 48.47
CA GLY A 339 -46.24 -19.70 49.50
C GLY A 339 -46.99 -20.15 50.76
N VAL A 340 -48.32 -20.36 50.70
CA VAL A 340 -49.11 -20.86 51.84
C VAL A 340 -48.64 -22.29 52.19
N PRO A 341 -48.22 -22.57 53.43
CA PRO A 341 -47.78 -23.91 53.84
C PRO A 341 -48.86 -24.99 53.67
N GLU A 342 -48.43 -26.22 53.43
CA GLU A 342 -49.33 -27.37 53.25
C GLU A 342 -50.21 -27.58 54.49
N GLY A 343 -51.52 -27.74 54.27
CA GLY A 343 -52.50 -27.90 55.37
C GLY A 343 -52.96 -26.58 56.01
N MET A 344 -52.63 -25.43 55.43
CA MET A 344 -53.13 -24.11 55.86
C MET A 344 -53.90 -23.39 54.76
N GLU A 345 -54.76 -22.46 55.19
CA GLU A 345 -55.43 -21.49 54.33
C GLU A 345 -55.14 -20.07 54.83
N ALA A 346 -54.84 -19.17 53.90
CA ALA A 346 -54.60 -17.76 54.17
C ALA A 346 -55.76 -16.92 53.64
N GLU A 347 -56.27 -16.02 54.46
CA GLU A 347 -57.36 -15.10 54.11
C GLU A 347 -56.91 -13.66 54.38
N ILE A 348 -57.09 -12.76 53.40
CA ILE A 348 -56.85 -11.33 53.62
C ILE A 348 -57.94 -10.81 54.56
N THR A 349 -57.55 -10.28 55.72
CA THR A 349 -58.50 -9.76 56.73
C THR A 349 -58.69 -8.24 56.66
N THR A 350 -58.05 -7.58 55.71
CA THR A 350 -58.11 -6.12 55.56
C THR A 350 -59.35 -5.75 54.76
N GLU A 351 -60.19 -4.83 55.26
CA GLU A 351 -61.43 -4.36 54.60
C GLU A 351 -61.18 -3.26 53.54
N ALA A 352 -59.93 -3.07 53.09
CA ALA A 352 -59.61 -2.05 52.10
C ALA A 352 -60.05 -2.51 50.69
N GLU A 353 -60.78 -1.67 49.97
CA GLU A 353 -61.14 -1.92 48.57
C GLU A 353 -59.93 -1.72 47.63
N THR A 354 -59.03 -0.80 47.98
CA THR A 354 -57.82 -0.48 47.22
C THR A 354 -56.62 -0.26 48.14
N TYR A 355 -55.42 -0.45 47.60
CA TYR A 355 -54.14 -0.15 48.23
C TYR A 355 -53.43 0.94 47.43
N ASP A 356 -53.17 2.08 48.07
CA ASP A 356 -52.50 3.20 47.43
C ASP A 356 -50.98 3.00 47.41
N ILE A 357 -50.40 3.14 46.22
CA ILE A 357 -48.95 3.11 46.00
C ILE A 357 -48.51 4.35 45.23
N THR A 358 -47.31 4.82 45.55
CA THR A 358 -46.57 5.79 44.76
C THR A 358 -45.45 5.04 44.05
N VAL A 359 -45.49 5.06 42.72
CA VAL A 359 -44.45 4.46 41.87
C VAL A 359 -43.58 5.54 41.25
N SER A 360 -42.29 5.24 41.08
CA SER A 360 -41.30 6.12 40.46
C SER A 360 -40.53 5.39 39.35
N GLY A 361 -40.15 6.14 38.31
CA GLY A 361 -39.41 5.62 37.16
C GLY A 361 -39.38 6.62 36.01
N LEU A 362 -39.03 6.18 34.82
CA LEU A 362 -39.08 7.01 33.61
C LEU A 362 -40.53 7.32 33.22
N ASP A 363 -40.80 8.53 32.72
CA ASP A 363 -42.15 8.98 32.38
C ASP A 363 -42.86 8.05 31.38
N ARG A 364 -42.11 7.53 30.40
CA ARG A 364 -42.63 6.58 29.40
C ARG A 364 -43.19 5.29 30.02
N ASP A 365 -42.61 4.84 31.14
CA ASP A 365 -42.97 3.59 31.81
C ASP A 365 -44.07 3.83 32.85
N ILE A 366 -44.03 4.96 33.54
CA ILE A 366 -45.02 5.32 34.57
C ILE A 366 -46.35 5.80 33.94
N SER A 367 -46.28 6.51 32.81
CA SER A 367 -47.47 7.09 32.16
C SER A 367 -48.45 6.02 31.67
N ILE A 368 -47.96 4.84 31.28
CA ILE A 368 -48.78 3.72 30.78
C ILE A 368 -49.48 2.93 31.89
N LEU A 369 -48.98 2.97 33.14
CA LEU A 369 -49.55 2.23 34.26
C LEU A 369 -50.99 2.65 34.56
N ARG A 370 -51.83 1.68 34.94
CA ARG A 370 -53.21 1.89 35.35
C ARG A 370 -53.49 1.09 36.61
N ASP A 371 -54.35 1.63 37.47
CA ASP A 371 -54.75 1.05 38.75
C ASP A 371 -55.17 -0.43 38.62
N ASP A 372 -55.97 -0.75 37.61
CA ASP A 372 -56.54 -2.08 37.35
C ASP A 372 -55.55 -3.09 36.74
N THR A 373 -54.43 -2.61 36.20
CA THR A 373 -53.40 -3.46 35.57
C THR A 373 -52.30 -3.89 36.53
N VAL A 374 -52.10 -3.16 37.62
CA VAL A 374 -51.08 -3.50 38.62
C VAL A 374 -51.58 -4.67 39.46
N THR A 375 -50.73 -5.68 39.62
CA THR A 375 -50.99 -6.84 40.47
C THR A 375 -49.93 -6.94 41.56
N GLY A 376 -50.28 -7.58 42.67
CA GLY A 376 -49.36 -7.78 43.78
C GLY A 376 -49.41 -9.20 44.31
N VAL A 377 -48.30 -9.62 44.91
CA VAL A 377 -48.15 -10.94 45.51
C VAL A 377 -47.69 -10.78 46.96
N LEU A 378 -48.42 -11.44 47.85
CA LEU A 378 -48.05 -11.67 49.24
C LEU A 378 -47.37 -13.03 49.32
N ASP A 379 -46.04 -13.03 49.28
CA ASP A 379 -45.24 -14.26 49.31
C ASP A 379 -44.89 -14.64 50.76
N LEU A 380 -45.57 -15.67 51.28
CA LEU A 380 -45.37 -16.14 52.64
C LEU A 380 -44.07 -16.90 52.83
N GLU A 381 -43.56 -17.56 51.79
CA GLU A 381 -42.30 -18.29 51.85
C GLU A 381 -41.14 -17.30 51.96
N LYS A 382 -41.13 -16.30 51.06
CA LYS A 382 -40.16 -15.21 51.13
C LYS A 382 -40.23 -14.44 52.45
N TRP A 383 -41.45 -14.17 52.95
CA TRP A 383 -41.60 -13.50 54.23
C TRP A 383 -41.07 -14.33 55.41
N MET A 384 -41.28 -15.65 55.41
CA MET A 384 -40.70 -16.54 56.42
C MET A 384 -39.17 -16.49 56.41
N ASP A 385 -38.58 -16.55 55.21
CA ASP A 385 -37.12 -16.47 55.02
C ASP A 385 -36.56 -15.13 55.52
N ASP A 386 -37.17 -14.01 55.11
CA ASP A 386 -36.76 -12.65 55.48
C ASP A 386 -36.88 -12.39 57.00
N ASN A 387 -37.77 -13.11 57.69
CA ASN A 387 -38.02 -12.96 59.13
C ASN A 387 -37.46 -14.11 59.99
N ASN A 388 -36.69 -15.03 59.41
CA ASN A 388 -36.14 -16.21 60.09
C ASN A 388 -37.22 -17.05 60.82
N VAL A 389 -38.39 -17.24 60.19
CA VAL A 389 -39.48 -18.05 60.72
C VAL A 389 -39.43 -19.44 60.09
N GLU A 390 -39.14 -20.48 60.88
CA GLU A 390 -39.05 -21.86 60.38
C GLU A 390 -40.43 -22.50 60.15
N GLU A 391 -41.47 -22.05 60.87
CA GLU A 391 -42.81 -22.61 60.79
C GLU A 391 -43.87 -21.55 61.08
N LEU A 392 -44.87 -21.42 60.20
CA LEU A 392 -46.04 -20.59 60.43
C LEU A 392 -47.05 -21.34 61.29
N THR A 393 -47.66 -20.65 62.25
CA THR A 393 -48.77 -21.18 63.05
C THR A 393 -50.06 -20.41 62.77
N PRO A 394 -51.25 -20.99 62.98
CA PRO A 394 -52.51 -20.26 62.82
C PRO A 394 -52.53 -18.97 63.65
N GLY A 395 -52.79 -17.84 63.00
CA GLY A 395 -52.60 -16.53 63.60
C GLY A 395 -52.85 -15.40 62.61
N ASN A 396 -52.68 -14.17 63.09
CA ASN A 396 -52.77 -12.98 62.24
C ASN A 396 -51.35 -12.49 61.94
N TYR A 397 -51.08 -12.19 60.68
CA TYR A 397 -49.78 -11.75 60.20
C TYR A 397 -49.93 -10.49 59.35
N THR A 398 -48.87 -9.69 59.34
CA THR A 398 -48.77 -8.49 58.52
C THR A 398 -47.65 -8.72 57.52
N ILE A 399 -48.01 -8.83 56.25
CA ILE A 399 -47.10 -9.24 55.18
C ILE A 399 -46.97 -8.08 54.19
N PRO A 400 -45.76 -7.66 53.80
CA PRO A 400 -45.55 -6.67 52.77
C PRO A 400 -45.92 -7.23 51.39
N VAL A 401 -46.56 -6.39 50.57
CA VAL A 401 -46.91 -6.73 49.18
C VAL A 401 -45.70 -6.49 48.29
N THR A 402 -45.37 -7.46 47.44
CA THR A 402 -44.48 -7.23 46.29
C THR A 402 -45.33 -6.97 45.05
N PHE A 403 -45.23 -5.79 44.46
CA PHE A 403 -45.96 -5.46 43.24
C PHE A 403 -45.24 -5.95 42.00
N ASN A 404 -46.00 -6.48 41.03
CA ASN A 404 -45.47 -6.98 39.76
C ASN A 404 -45.33 -5.81 38.78
N LEU A 405 -44.22 -5.08 38.86
CA LEU A 405 -43.88 -3.95 38.01
C LEU A 405 -42.63 -4.26 37.17
N SER A 406 -42.37 -3.46 36.13
CA SER A 406 -41.13 -3.55 35.35
C SER A 406 -39.91 -3.25 36.24
N GLU A 407 -38.73 -3.79 35.89
CA GLU A 407 -37.49 -3.64 36.68
C GLU A 407 -37.07 -2.16 36.88
N ASP A 408 -37.45 -1.29 35.93
CA ASP A 408 -37.14 0.15 35.96
C ASP A 408 -38.15 0.99 36.78
N ILE A 409 -39.10 0.35 37.46
CA ILE A 409 -40.12 1.03 38.28
C ILE A 409 -39.96 0.64 39.74
N MET A 410 -39.81 1.64 40.61
CA MET A 410 -39.71 1.46 42.06
C MET A 410 -41.02 1.84 42.75
N VAL A 411 -41.31 1.19 43.87
CA VAL A 411 -42.42 1.55 44.76
C VAL A 411 -41.84 2.32 45.94
N GLU A 412 -42.30 3.55 46.15
CA GLU A 412 -41.74 4.48 47.14
C GLU A 412 -42.27 4.25 48.56
N ASN A 413 -43.41 3.57 48.70
CA ASN A 413 -44.06 3.32 49.98
C ASN A 413 -44.34 1.83 50.23
N ASP A 414 -44.11 1.39 51.46
CA ASP A 414 -44.42 0.03 51.87
C ASP A 414 -45.93 -0.18 52.05
N VAL A 415 -46.48 -1.16 51.33
CA VAL A 415 -47.86 -1.62 51.53
C VAL A 415 -47.85 -2.93 52.30
N ASN A 416 -48.45 -2.91 53.49
CA ASN A 416 -48.53 -4.06 54.38
C ASN A 416 -49.99 -4.52 54.54
N ILE A 417 -50.25 -5.79 54.26
CA ILE A 417 -51.60 -6.37 54.32
C ILE A 417 -51.72 -7.31 55.51
N HIS A 418 -52.82 -7.19 56.25
CA HIS A 418 -53.16 -8.12 57.32
C HIS A 418 -53.83 -9.35 56.75
N ILE A 419 -53.27 -10.50 57.06
CA ILE A 419 -53.82 -11.81 56.70
C ILE A 419 -54.09 -12.63 57.97
N ARG A 420 -54.97 -13.60 57.85
CA ARG A 420 -55.21 -14.64 58.86
C ARG A 420 -54.93 -16.00 58.27
N LEU A 421 -53.98 -16.70 58.88
CA LEU A 421 -53.69 -18.09 58.62
C LEU A 421 -54.55 -18.97 59.53
N LYS A 422 -55.22 -19.95 58.93
CA LYS A 422 -56.00 -20.98 59.61
C LYS A 422 -55.51 -22.34 59.13
N ASN A 423 -55.68 -23.37 59.96
CA ASN A 423 -55.55 -24.74 59.47
C ASN A 423 -56.64 -24.96 58.43
N GLN A 424 -56.28 -25.60 57.33
CA GLN A 424 -57.22 -26.01 56.31
C GLN A 424 -58.24 -26.95 56.94
N ASP A 425 -59.53 -26.62 56.84
CA ASP A 425 -60.60 -27.45 57.38
C ASP A 425 -60.59 -28.80 56.64
N THR A 426 -60.07 -29.83 57.29
CA THR A 426 -60.18 -31.23 56.83
C THR A 426 -61.58 -31.75 57.16
N ASN A 427 -62.60 -31.13 56.56
CA ASN A 427 -63.95 -31.69 56.53
C ASN A 427 -64.19 -32.33 55.16
N ASN A 428 -64.08 -33.66 55.21
CA ASN A 428 -64.52 -34.70 54.29
C ASN A 428 -65.73 -34.36 53.41
#